data_AF-A0A367ZUP3-F1
#
_entry.id   AF-A0A367ZUP3-F1
#
_cell.length_a   1.000
_cell.length_b   1.000
_cell.length_c   1.000
_cell.angle_alpha   90.00
_cell.angle_beta   90.00
_cell.angle_gamma   90.00
#
_symmetry.space_group_name_H-M   'P 1'
#
loop_
_entity.id
_entity.type
_entity.pdbx_description
1 polymer ?
#
loop_
_entity_poly.entity_id
_entity_poly.type
_entity_poly.pdbx_seq_one_letter_code
_entity_poly.pdbx_strand_id
1 'polypeptide(L)'
;MNSALGLKVRRVPHGDVIGKLKDQQHVEILGDAGDYYKIRWGDNEAFVDKRYIDTDNPAQPGGDGIEPMNFTGYVSPAAGLNVRTAPWGSIVTALPQGAAVKVTGKVNDWYRISFNGKTRYVHASYIVKDPRQVGVDTQPADDPAVSTGSGTLQERIVRCARSLIGSTRFRGPEVDYGNKACAQVASTALKNAGAMNRVVLNVRSLVADLKAQGWREVSVPPFKEGDVITWKTYDYTGDGVKDPDTHVGIIVKEGNTYMAMNNSSRLRMPRLSPPYSIGPVTRVLRKP
;
A
#
# COMPACT_ATOMS: atom_id res chain seq x y z
N MET A 1 -28.15 -5.75 -11.56
CA MET A 1 -27.53 -6.65 -12.55
C MET A 1 -27.42 -5.94 -13.89
N ASN A 2 -26.19 -5.55 -14.26
CA ASN A 2 -25.62 -5.34 -15.61
C ASN A 2 -24.23 -4.74 -15.36
N SER A 3 -23.13 -5.10 -16.01
CA SER A 3 -22.97 -5.80 -17.28
C SER A 3 -21.51 -6.23 -17.44
N ALA A 4 -21.27 -7.28 -18.21
CA ALA A 4 -19.95 -7.63 -18.75
C ALA A 4 -19.41 -6.59 -19.77
N LEU A 5 -19.95 -5.36 -19.81
CA LEU A 5 -19.72 -4.38 -20.88
C LEU A 5 -19.10 -3.04 -20.44
N GLY A 6 -18.96 -2.79 -19.14
CA GLY A 6 -18.36 -1.57 -18.56
C GLY A 6 -19.25 -0.31 -18.70
N LEU A 7 -19.11 0.62 -17.76
CA LEU A 7 -19.81 1.92 -17.76
C LEU A 7 -19.23 2.82 -18.87
N LYS A 8 -20.08 3.36 -19.74
CA LYS A 8 -19.64 4.16 -20.89
C LYS A 8 -19.18 5.55 -20.44
N VAL A 9 -17.99 5.95 -20.90
CA VAL A 9 -17.45 7.30 -20.74
C VAL A 9 -17.71 8.07 -22.03
N ARG A 10 -18.33 9.25 -21.93
CA ARG A 10 -18.76 10.05 -23.09
C ARG A 10 -18.07 11.39 -23.16
N ARG A 11 -17.90 11.92 -24.38
CA ARG A 11 -17.31 13.25 -24.61
C ARG A 11 -18.22 14.40 -24.14
N VAL A 12 -19.53 14.22 -24.29
CA VAL A 12 -20.60 15.13 -23.80
C VAL A 12 -21.78 14.28 -23.33
N PRO A 13 -22.70 14.79 -22.48
CA PRO A 13 -23.94 14.09 -22.14
C PRO A 13 -24.68 13.61 -23.39
N HIS A 14 -25.11 12.34 -23.39
CA HIS A 14 -25.75 11.66 -24.54
C HIS A 14 -24.91 11.54 -25.83
N GLY A 15 -23.68 12.05 -25.86
CA GLY A 15 -22.81 12.02 -27.04
C GLY A 15 -21.96 10.76 -27.17
N ASP A 16 -20.97 10.81 -28.06
CA ASP A 16 -20.11 9.67 -28.39
C ASP A 16 -19.40 9.06 -27.19
N VAL A 17 -19.30 7.73 -27.20
CA VAL A 17 -18.56 6.95 -26.21
C VAL A 17 -17.07 6.99 -26.55
N ILE A 18 -16.27 7.57 -25.68
CA ILE A 18 -14.81 7.71 -25.84
C ILE A 18 -14.02 6.71 -25.00
N GLY A 19 -14.70 5.96 -24.13
CA GLY A 19 -14.06 5.01 -23.23
C GLY A 19 -15.07 4.21 -22.43
N LYS A 20 -14.55 3.32 -21.60
CA LYS A 20 -15.34 2.49 -20.68
C LYS A 20 -14.63 2.38 -19.33
N LEU A 21 -15.39 2.52 -18.26
CA LEU A 21 -14.98 2.18 -16.91
C LEU A 21 -15.32 0.73 -16.63
N LYS A 22 -14.37 0.01 -16.04
CA LYS A 22 -14.62 -1.34 -15.51
C LYS A 22 -15.43 -1.24 -14.22
N ASP A 23 -16.05 -2.35 -13.85
CA ASP A 23 -16.69 -2.46 -12.55
C ASP A 23 -15.66 -2.14 -11.43
N GLN A 24 -16.11 -1.40 -10.41
CA GLN A 24 -15.28 -0.88 -9.31
C GLN A 24 -14.14 0.08 -9.72
N GLN A 25 -14.11 0.58 -10.96
CA GLN A 25 -13.12 1.58 -11.36
C GLN A 25 -13.50 2.97 -10.82
N HIS A 26 -12.59 3.58 -10.07
CA HIS A 26 -12.78 4.91 -9.49
C HIS A 26 -12.53 6.04 -10.49
N VAL A 27 -13.23 7.15 -10.29
CA VAL A 27 -13.11 8.38 -11.09
C VAL A 27 -13.20 9.62 -10.22
N GLU A 28 -12.47 10.67 -10.58
CA GLU A 28 -12.59 11.99 -9.97
C GLU A 28 -13.81 12.70 -10.56
N ILE A 29 -14.80 13.06 -9.74
CA ILE A 29 -15.95 13.87 -10.15
C ILE A 29 -15.56 15.35 -10.07
N LEU A 30 -15.62 16.04 -11.22
CA LEU A 30 -15.32 17.47 -11.35
C LEU A 30 -16.58 18.34 -11.22
N GLY A 31 -17.76 17.76 -11.38
CA GLY A 31 -19.02 18.48 -11.24
C GLY A 31 -20.25 17.69 -11.66
N ASP A 32 -21.39 18.32 -11.43
CA ASP A 32 -22.70 17.79 -11.76
C ASP A 32 -23.17 18.27 -13.15
N ALA A 33 -23.75 17.37 -13.94
CA ALA A 33 -24.29 17.68 -15.26
C ALA A 33 -25.57 16.89 -15.56
N GLY A 34 -26.64 17.14 -14.80
CA GLY A 34 -27.96 16.54 -15.04
C GLY A 34 -27.97 15.05 -14.70
N ASP A 35 -28.18 14.16 -15.66
CA ASP A 35 -28.11 12.70 -15.43
C ASP A 35 -26.67 12.16 -15.38
N TYR A 36 -25.66 13.04 -15.57
CA TYR A 36 -24.26 12.68 -15.65
C TYR A 36 -23.42 13.36 -14.57
N TYR A 37 -22.35 12.68 -14.15
CA TYR A 37 -21.21 13.33 -13.51
C TYR A 37 -20.19 13.72 -14.58
N LYS A 38 -19.66 14.94 -14.48
CA LYS A 38 -18.44 15.33 -15.18
C LYS A 38 -17.25 14.74 -14.41
N ILE A 39 -16.35 14.06 -15.11
CA ILE A 39 -15.20 13.37 -14.53
C ILE A 39 -13.88 13.73 -15.21
N ARG A 40 -12.77 13.53 -14.51
CA ARG A 40 -11.42 13.55 -15.11
C ARG A 40 -11.21 12.31 -15.97
N TRP A 41 -10.72 12.48 -17.19
CA TRP A 41 -10.39 11.40 -18.13
C TRP A 41 -9.06 11.69 -18.85
N GLY A 42 -7.96 11.19 -18.30
CA GLY A 42 -6.61 11.61 -18.71
C GLY A 42 -6.40 13.11 -18.45
N ASP A 43 -5.88 13.84 -19.44
CA ASP A 43 -5.73 15.30 -19.39
C ASP A 43 -7.03 16.07 -19.73
N ASN A 44 -8.14 15.37 -20.03
CA ASN A 44 -9.41 15.96 -20.49
C ASN A 44 -10.57 15.72 -19.51
N GLU A 45 -11.72 16.34 -19.82
CA GLU A 45 -13.01 16.09 -19.14
C GLU A 45 -13.86 15.09 -19.92
N ALA A 46 -14.67 14.30 -19.20
CA ALA A 46 -15.64 13.38 -19.79
C ALA A 46 -16.90 13.24 -18.91
N PHE A 47 -17.90 12.49 -19.37
CA PHE A 47 -19.19 12.34 -18.70
C PHE A 47 -19.58 10.86 -18.52
N VAL A 48 -20.08 10.52 -17.32
CA VAL A 48 -20.57 9.18 -16.95
C VAL A 48 -21.92 9.27 -16.26
N ASP A 49 -22.80 8.29 -16.48
CA ASP A 49 -24.17 8.28 -15.94
C ASP A 49 -24.15 8.08 -14.42
N LYS A 50 -24.81 9.00 -13.70
CA LYS A 50 -24.80 9.06 -12.23
C LYS A 50 -25.28 7.79 -11.57
N ARG A 51 -26.23 7.08 -12.17
CA ARG A 51 -26.89 5.90 -11.58
C ARG A 51 -25.94 4.72 -11.38
N TYR A 52 -24.75 4.80 -11.96
CA TYR A 52 -23.71 3.77 -11.88
C TYR A 52 -22.49 4.22 -11.07
N ILE A 53 -22.56 5.39 -10.43
CA ILE A 53 -21.50 5.93 -9.60
C ILE A 53 -22.00 6.01 -8.16
N ASP A 54 -21.38 5.22 -7.29
CA ASP A 54 -21.63 5.24 -5.85
C ASP A 54 -20.84 6.40 -5.21
N THR A 55 -21.56 7.40 -4.69
CA THR A 55 -20.99 8.56 -3.99
C THR A 55 -21.10 8.46 -2.46
N ASP A 56 -21.86 7.50 -1.94
CA ASP A 56 -22.10 7.33 -0.50
C ASP A 56 -20.96 6.57 0.18
N ASN A 57 -20.14 5.87 -0.61
CA ASN A 57 -18.84 5.35 -0.22
C ASN A 57 -17.74 6.06 -1.02
N PRO A 58 -17.39 7.32 -0.69
CA PRO A 58 -16.37 8.06 -1.41
C PRO A 58 -15.04 7.31 -1.28
N ALA A 59 -14.59 6.76 -2.40
CA ALA A 59 -13.23 6.25 -2.49
C ALA A 59 -12.26 7.39 -2.14
N GLN A 60 -11.24 7.08 -1.33
CA GLN A 60 -10.12 7.99 -1.15
C GLN A 60 -9.63 8.49 -2.53
N PRO A 61 -9.26 9.78 -2.66
CA PRO A 61 -9.00 10.42 -3.94
C PRO A 61 -7.98 9.60 -4.75
N GLY A 62 -8.45 9.05 -5.87
CA GLY A 62 -7.74 8.01 -6.60
C GLY A 62 -8.01 8.04 -8.09
N GLY A 63 -7.77 9.19 -8.73
CA GLY A 63 -7.16 9.18 -10.05
C GLY A 63 -5.65 8.97 -9.85
N ASP A 64 -5.10 7.87 -10.36
CA ASP A 64 -3.67 7.47 -10.30
C ASP A 64 -3.09 6.98 -8.97
N GLY A 65 -3.85 6.96 -7.86
CA GLY A 65 -3.35 6.48 -6.57
C GLY A 65 -2.20 7.33 -6.00
N ILE A 66 -2.14 8.62 -6.40
CA ILE A 66 -1.14 9.58 -5.93
C ILE A 66 -1.74 10.40 -4.79
N GLU A 67 -1.32 10.12 -3.56
CA GLU A 67 -1.63 10.94 -2.39
C GLU A 67 -1.07 12.35 -2.57
N PRO A 68 -1.88 13.42 -2.48
CA PRO A 68 -1.38 14.77 -2.64
C PRO A 68 -0.43 15.14 -1.49
N MET A 69 0.70 15.73 -1.85
CA MET A 69 1.72 16.21 -0.91
C MET A 69 2.11 17.63 -1.30
N ASN A 70 2.55 18.43 -0.34
CA ASN A 70 3.10 19.75 -0.63
C ASN A 70 4.18 20.09 0.39
N PHE A 71 5.42 19.70 0.10
CA PHE A 71 6.57 20.05 0.91
C PHE A 71 7.84 20.10 0.07
N THR A 72 8.88 20.73 0.62
CA THR A 72 10.23 20.69 0.08
C THR A 72 11.01 19.58 0.78
N GLY A 73 11.53 18.62 0.02
CA GLY A 73 12.39 17.57 0.51
C GLY A 73 13.83 17.73 0.03
N TYR A 74 14.77 17.03 0.66
CA TYR A 74 16.21 17.11 0.37
C TYR A 74 16.77 15.71 0.10
N VAL A 75 17.61 15.60 -0.92
CA VAL A 75 18.27 14.33 -1.29
C VAL A 75 19.27 13.92 -0.21
N SER A 76 19.06 12.76 0.42
CA SER A 76 19.95 12.26 1.47
C SER A 76 21.21 11.50 1.00
N PRO A 77 21.14 10.57 0.02
CA PRO A 77 22.28 9.69 -0.29
C PRO A 77 23.45 10.43 -0.93
N ALA A 78 24.67 10.09 -0.52
CA ALA A 78 25.92 10.66 -1.07
C ALA A 78 26.12 10.36 -2.57
N ALA A 79 25.65 9.20 -3.03
CA ALA A 79 25.68 8.83 -4.44
C ALA A 79 24.68 9.63 -5.32
N GLY A 80 23.85 10.48 -4.71
CA GLY A 80 22.76 11.17 -5.38
C GLY A 80 21.51 10.30 -5.58
N LEU A 81 20.48 10.88 -6.19
CA LEU A 81 19.16 10.26 -6.34
C LEU A 81 18.67 10.36 -7.78
N ASN A 82 18.39 9.20 -8.37
CA ASN A 82 17.82 9.11 -9.71
C ASN A 82 16.40 9.71 -9.78
N VAL A 83 16.21 10.60 -10.75
CA VAL A 83 14.92 11.16 -11.16
C VAL A 83 14.41 10.37 -12.36
N ARG A 84 13.16 9.90 -12.28
CA ARG A 84 12.57 9.01 -13.28
C ARG A 84 11.32 9.60 -13.93
N THR A 85 10.97 9.07 -15.10
CA THR A 85 9.73 9.44 -15.83
C THR A 85 8.46 8.95 -15.15
N ALA A 86 8.54 7.83 -14.44
CA ALA A 86 7.48 7.18 -13.66
C ALA A 86 8.11 6.40 -12.50
N PRO A 87 7.32 5.92 -11.51
CA PRO A 87 7.77 4.86 -10.61
C PRO A 87 8.38 3.71 -11.42
N TRP A 88 9.64 3.35 -11.14
CA TRP A 88 10.40 2.34 -11.91
C TRP A 88 10.62 2.63 -13.40
N GLY A 89 10.23 3.81 -13.90
CA GLY A 89 10.45 4.24 -15.28
C GLY A 89 11.91 4.57 -15.59
N SER A 90 12.16 5.01 -16.82
CA SER A 90 13.50 5.40 -17.29
C SER A 90 14.09 6.52 -16.42
N ILE A 91 15.39 6.41 -16.15
CA ILE A 91 16.16 7.47 -15.48
C ILE A 91 16.31 8.63 -16.46
N VAL A 92 15.91 9.82 -16.03
CA VAL A 92 16.05 11.05 -16.80
C VAL A 92 17.33 11.77 -16.41
N THR A 93 17.62 11.81 -15.11
CA THR A 93 18.81 12.45 -14.53
C THR A 93 19.02 11.96 -13.09
N ALA A 94 20.04 12.46 -12.42
CA ALA A 94 20.26 12.26 -11.00
C ALA A 94 20.43 13.61 -10.30
N LEU A 95 19.91 13.71 -9.07
CA LEU A 95 20.08 14.87 -8.21
C LEU A 95 21.23 14.61 -7.23
N PRO A 96 22.12 15.58 -7.01
CA PRO A 96 23.19 15.43 -6.02
C PRO A 96 22.62 15.43 -4.60
N GLN A 97 23.43 14.95 -3.65
CA GLN A 97 23.12 15.05 -2.21
C GLN A 97 22.81 16.50 -1.81
N GLY A 98 21.84 16.67 -0.92
CA GLY A 98 21.38 17.97 -0.42
C GLY A 98 20.47 18.74 -1.38
N ALA A 99 20.28 18.28 -2.62
CA ALA A 99 19.41 18.96 -3.57
C ALA A 99 17.97 19.04 -3.05
N ALA A 100 17.39 20.24 -3.10
CA ALA A 100 16.00 20.48 -2.71
C ALA A 100 15.04 20.13 -3.86
N VAL A 101 13.93 19.46 -3.54
CA VAL A 101 12.88 19.08 -4.49
C VAL A 101 11.50 19.44 -3.96
N LYS A 102 10.63 19.97 -4.83
CA LYS A 102 9.22 20.19 -4.49
C LYS A 102 8.44 18.90 -4.70
N VAL A 103 8.03 18.28 -3.61
CA VAL A 103 7.19 17.08 -3.59
C VAL A 103 5.73 17.50 -3.70
N THR A 104 5.06 17.02 -4.75
CA THR A 104 3.66 17.35 -5.09
C THR A 104 2.72 16.17 -4.90
N GLY A 105 3.24 14.98 -4.63
CA GLY A 105 2.45 13.80 -4.33
C GLY A 105 3.29 12.60 -3.96
N LYS A 106 2.64 11.52 -3.54
CA LYS A 106 3.26 10.24 -3.21
C LYS A 106 2.42 9.11 -3.79
N VAL A 107 3.07 8.15 -4.45
CA VAL A 107 2.45 6.90 -4.92
C VAL A 107 3.34 5.74 -4.52
N ASN A 108 2.83 4.88 -3.63
CA ASN A 108 3.62 3.83 -2.98
C ASN A 108 4.94 4.43 -2.42
N ASP A 109 6.10 3.89 -2.78
CA ASP A 109 7.40 4.40 -2.30
C ASP A 109 8.02 5.48 -3.20
N TRP A 110 7.20 6.14 -4.03
CA TRP A 110 7.69 7.15 -4.98
C TRP A 110 7.06 8.50 -4.68
N TYR A 111 7.90 9.52 -4.52
CA TYR A 111 7.43 10.89 -4.53
C TYR A 111 7.29 11.39 -5.96
N ARG A 112 6.12 11.95 -6.26
CA ARG A 112 5.90 12.81 -7.41
C ARG A 112 6.51 14.18 -7.09
N ILE A 113 7.38 14.65 -7.97
CA ILE A 113 8.04 15.95 -7.84
C ILE A 113 7.75 16.81 -9.06
N SER A 114 7.75 18.12 -8.87
CA SER A 114 7.85 19.07 -9.97
C SER A 114 9.32 19.39 -10.22
N PHE A 115 9.84 19.01 -11.38
CA PHE A 115 11.23 19.21 -11.75
C PHE A 115 11.32 19.73 -13.20
N ASN A 116 11.92 20.91 -13.38
CA ASN A 116 12.02 21.60 -14.67
C ASN A 116 10.67 21.74 -15.39
N GLY A 117 9.62 22.11 -14.65
CA GLY A 117 8.26 22.28 -15.19
C GLY A 117 7.56 20.98 -15.59
N LYS A 118 8.16 19.81 -15.34
CA LYS A 118 7.59 18.50 -15.66
C LYS A 118 7.36 17.67 -14.41
N THR A 119 6.35 16.80 -14.47
CA THR A 119 6.12 15.77 -13.46
C THR A 119 7.20 14.70 -13.56
N ARG A 120 7.86 14.41 -12.43
CA ARG A 120 8.90 13.38 -12.31
C ARG A 120 8.74 12.61 -11.00
N TYR A 121 9.51 11.53 -10.86
CA TYR A 121 9.44 10.67 -9.69
C TYR A 121 10.82 10.38 -9.10
N VAL A 122 10.90 10.40 -7.78
CA VAL A 122 12.09 9.99 -7.00
C VAL A 122 11.66 9.03 -5.90
N HIS A 123 12.55 8.14 -5.47
CA HIS A 123 12.21 7.16 -4.43
C HIS A 123 12.17 7.84 -3.06
N ALA A 124 11.07 7.64 -2.33
CA ALA A 124 10.74 8.39 -1.11
C ALA A 124 11.74 8.18 0.01
N SER A 125 12.32 6.98 0.14
CA SER A 125 13.30 6.66 1.19
C SER A 125 14.58 7.49 1.14
N TYR A 126 14.83 8.20 0.04
CA TYR A 126 16.03 9.01 -0.17
C TYR A 126 15.77 10.51 -0.08
N ILE A 127 14.57 10.90 0.36
CA ILE A 127 14.16 12.28 0.56
C ILE A 127 13.86 12.50 2.05
N VAL A 128 14.59 13.43 2.67
CA VAL A 128 14.34 13.90 4.04
C VAL A 128 13.66 15.27 4.04
N LYS A 129 12.91 15.58 5.09
CA LYS A 129 12.20 16.87 5.20
C LYS A 129 13.05 17.96 5.87
N ASP A 130 13.97 17.57 6.75
CA ASP A 130 14.91 18.47 7.41
C ASP A 130 16.28 18.36 6.73
N PRO A 131 16.84 19.47 6.19
CA PRO A 131 18.16 19.44 5.55
C PRO A 131 19.28 19.01 6.50
N ARG A 132 19.09 19.10 7.83
CA ARG A 132 20.06 18.60 8.82
C ARG A 132 20.18 17.07 8.85
N GLN A 133 19.25 16.36 8.21
CA GLN A 133 19.26 14.89 8.13
C GLN A 133 19.94 14.37 6.86
N VAL A 134 20.48 15.25 6.01
CA VAL A 134 21.20 14.87 4.78
C VAL A 134 22.51 14.16 5.15
N GLY A 135 22.73 12.96 4.60
CA GLY A 135 23.98 12.21 4.78
C GLY A 135 24.12 11.42 6.07
N VAL A 136 23.10 11.45 6.94
CA VAL A 136 22.98 10.44 8.00
C VAL A 136 22.57 9.15 7.30
N ASP A 137 23.33 8.07 7.49
CA ASP A 137 23.05 6.74 6.94
C ASP A 137 21.81 6.15 7.63
N THR A 138 20.66 6.75 7.32
CA THR A 138 19.37 6.32 7.83
C THR A 138 18.90 5.19 6.93
N GLN A 139 18.97 3.98 7.48
CA GLN A 139 17.93 2.96 7.34
C GLN A 139 16.57 3.65 7.04
N PRO A 140 15.78 3.15 6.06
CA PRO A 140 14.79 3.93 5.33
C PRO A 140 13.99 4.85 6.24
N ALA A 141 14.06 6.16 5.97
CA ALA A 141 13.33 7.17 6.70
C ALA A 141 11.89 6.69 6.92
N ASP A 142 11.51 6.56 8.19
CA ASP A 142 10.14 6.43 8.60
C ASP A 142 9.35 7.51 7.86
N ASP A 143 8.38 7.07 7.06
CA ASP A 143 7.42 7.96 6.44
C ASP A 143 6.93 8.98 7.49
N PRO A 144 6.66 10.24 7.08
CA PRO A 144 6.04 11.18 7.99
C PRO A 144 4.71 10.56 8.44
N ALA A 145 4.67 10.19 9.72
CA ALA A 145 3.54 9.75 10.50
C ALA A 145 2.21 9.73 9.72
N VAL A 146 1.80 8.55 9.25
CA VAL A 146 0.38 8.21 9.37
C VAL A 146 0.10 8.26 10.86
N SER A 147 -0.43 9.41 11.30
CA SER A 147 -0.76 9.77 12.68
C SER A 147 -0.82 8.57 13.64
N THR A 148 0.23 8.45 14.43
CA THR A 148 0.38 7.54 15.56
C THR A 148 -0.48 7.95 16.77
N GLY A 149 -1.36 8.95 16.66
CA GLY A 149 -2.00 9.57 17.83
C GLY A 149 -3.48 9.25 18.06
N SER A 150 -4.23 8.69 17.09
CA SER A 150 -5.68 8.57 17.22
C SER A 150 -6.23 7.22 16.77
N GLY A 151 -7.14 6.68 17.58
CA GLY A 151 -7.83 5.41 17.37
C GLY A 151 -7.34 4.27 18.27
N THR A 152 -8.14 3.19 18.32
CA THR A 152 -7.80 1.95 19.02
C THR A 152 -6.53 1.31 18.44
N LEU A 153 -5.88 0.41 19.19
CA LEU A 153 -4.70 -0.30 18.69
C LEU A 153 -5.01 -1.06 17.39
N GLN A 154 -6.18 -1.69 17.32
CA GLN A 154 -6.66 -2.43 16.16
C GLN A 154 -6.82 -1.51 14.94
N GLU A 155 -7.42 -0.33 15.09
CA GLU A 155 -7.53 0.65 14.02
C GLU A 155 -6.16 1.09 13.49
N ARG A 156 -5.20 1.32 14.38
CA ARG A 156 -3.83 1.66 13.98
C ARG A 156 -3.16 0.51 13.22
N ILE A 157 -3.31 -0.74 13.69
CA ILE A 157 -2.77 -1.91 13.00
C ILE A 157 -3.33 -2.01 11.57
N VAL A 158 -4.65 -1.85 11.41
CA VAL A 158 -5.31 -1.91 10.10
C VAL A 158 -4.82 -0.80 9.19
N ARG A 159 -4.74 0.43 9.72
CA ARG A 159 -4.27 1.60 8.98
C ARG A 159 -2.82 1.41 8.51
N CYS A 160 -1.93 0.97 9.39
CA CYS A 160 -0.54 0.67 9.06
C CYS A 160 -0.41 -0.52 8.11
N ALA A 161 -1.26 -1.55 8.22
CA ALA A 161 -1.24 -2.66 7.29
C ALA A 161 -1.62 -2.20 5.88
N ARG A 162 -2.70 -1.41 5.77
CA ARG A 162 -3.18 -0.87 4.50
C ARG A 162 -2.16 0.05 3.83
N SER A 163 -1.48 0.89 4.60
CA SER A 163 -0.47 1.83 4.05
C SER A 163 0.74 1.13 3.40
N LEU A 164 0.94 -0.17 3.65
CA LEU A 164 2.01 -0.94 3.03
C LEU A 164 1.62 -1.60 1.71
N ILE A 165 0.33 -1.64 1.36
CA ILE A 165 -0.16 -2.26 0.12
C ILE A 165 0.51 -1.57 -1.08
N GLY A 166 1.07 -2.36 -2.00
CA GLY A 166 1.79 -1.85 -3.17
C GLY A 166 3.21 -1.37 -2.91
N SER A 167 3.65 -1.33 -1.64
CA SER A 167 5.02 -0.94 -1.30
C SER A 167 6.04 -1.94 -1.83
N THR A 168 7.01 -1.41 -2.54
CA THR A 168 8.21 -2.07 -3.07
C THR A 168 9.42 -1.97 -2.15
N ARG A 169 9.32 -1.27 -1.01
CA ARG A 169 10.42 -1.10 -0.04
C ARG A 169 10.93 -2.41 0.56
N PHE A 170 10.11 -3.46 0.52
CA PHE A 170 10.42 -4.79 1.06
C PHE A 170 11.16 -5.69 0.06
N ARG A 171 12.05 -5.09 -0.76
CA ARG A 171 12.82 -5.78 -1.80
C ARG A 171 14.33 -5.73 -1.54
N GLY A 172 14.70 -5.60 -0.27
CA GLY A 172 16.10 -5.67 0.16
C GLY A 172 16.66 -7.10 0.13
N PRO A 173 18.00 -7.25 0.13
CA PRO A 173 18.67 -8.54 0.13
C PRO A 173 18.33 -9.39 1.37
N GLU A 174 18.00 -8.77 2.50
CA GLU A 174 17.65 -9.43 3.76
C GLU A 174 16.38 -10.30 3.69
N VAL A 175 15.55 -10.06 2.67
CA VAL A 175 14.30 -10.80 2.40
C VAL A 175 14.30 -11.41 1.00
N ASP A 176 15.47 -11.71 0.47
CA ASP A 176 15.66 -12.26 -0.87
C ASP A 176 14.87 -11.44 -1.92
N TYR A 177 15.15 -10.15 -1.95
CA TYR A 177 14.55 -9.20 -2.89
C TYR A 177 13.01 -9.21 -2.93
N GLY A 178 12.39 -9.51 -1.78
CA GLY A 178 10.94 -9.54 -1.59
C GLY A 178 10.30 -10.92 -1.72
N ASN A 179 11.07 -11.96 -2.05
CA ASN A 179 10.53 -13.33 -2.10
C ASN A 179 10.21 -13.86 -0.69
N LYS A 180 10.88 -13.37 0.36
CA LYS A 180 10.73 -13.83 1.75
C LYS A 180 10.33 -12.72 2.72
N ALA A 181 9.59 -11.71 2.25
CA ALA A 181 9.31 -10.49 3.04
C ALA A 181 8.05 -10.54 3.92
N CYS A 182 7.31 -11.65 4.00
CA CYS A 182 6.01 -11.68 4.68
C CYS A 182 6.07 -11.27 6.16
N ALA A 183 7.05 -11.79 6.90
CA ALA A 183 7.25 -11.41 8.30
C ALA A 183 7.72 -9.95 8.44
N GLN A 184 8.61 -9.48 7.56
CA GLN A 184 9.08 -8.09 7.56
C GLN A 184 7.92 -7.11 7.34
N VAL A 185 7.02 -7.42 6.40
CA VAL A 185 5.82 -6.63 6.10
C VAL A 185 4.87 -6.59 7.29
N ALA A 186 4.48 -7.76 7.82
CA ALA A 186 3.55 -7.84 8.95
C ALA A 186 4.13 -7.17 10.21
N SER A 187 5.37 -7.49 10.57
CA SER A 187 6.02 -6.89 11.75
C SER A 187 6.29 -5.40 11.60
N THR A 188 6.52 -4.89 10.39
CA THR A 188 6.58 -3.44 10.12
C THR A 188 5.24 -2.78 10.45
N ALA A 189 4.13 -3.31 9.92
CA ALA A 189 2.82 -2.73 10.20
C ALA A 189 2.51 -2.73 11.70
N LEU A 190 2.83 -3.83 12.38
CA LEU A 190 2.62 -3.97 13.83
C LEU A 190 3.52 -3.02 14.63
N LYS A 191 4.80 -2.87 14.25
CA LYS A 191 5.71 -1.91 14.88
C LYS A 191 5.20 -0.48 14.72
N ASN A 192 4.84 -0.10 13.50
CA ASN A 192 4.37 1.26 13.18
C ASN A 192 3.05 1.60 13.91
N ALA A 193 2.21 0.59 14.19
CA ALA A 193 0.99 0.75 14.98
C ALA A 193 1.21 0.83 16.51
N GLY A 194 2.44 0.57 16.97
CA GLY A 194 2.78 0.44 18.39
C GLY A 194 2.35 -0.90 19.01
N ALA A 195 2.10 -1.92 18.18
CA ALA A 195 1.71 -3.25 18.62
C ALA A 195 2.91 -4.18 18.85
N MET A 196 4.09 -3.77 18.35
CA MET A 196 5.38 -4.40 18.52
C MET A 196 6.48 -3.35 18.62
N ASN A 197 7.63 -3.71 19.19
CA ASN A 197 8.75 -2.78 19.35
C ASN A 197 9.86 -2.95 18.30
N ARG A 198 9.80 -3.99 17.45
CA ARG A 198 10.83 -4.29 16.43
C ARG A 198 10.26 -4.95 15.18
N VAL A 199 11.01 -4.88 14.09
CA VAL A 199 10.76 -5.63 12.86
C VAL A 199 11.38 -7.02 12.98
N VAL A 200 10.69 -8.05 12.47
CA VAL A 200 11.09 -9.45 12.51
C VAL A 200 11.01 -10.04 11.11
N LEU A 201 12.05 -10.78 10.69
CA LEU A 201 12.16 -11.33 9.33
C LEU A 201 11.69 -12.80 9.22
N ASN A 202 11.39 -13.45 10.34
CA ASN A 202 10.96 -14.85 10.40
C ASN A 202 9.56 -14.97 11.04
N VAL A 203 8.67 -15.76 10.42
CA VAL A 203 7.28 -15.90 10.87
C VAL A 203 7.18 -16.56 12.25
N ARG A 204 7.97 -17.61 12.52
CA ARG A 204 7.94 -18.32 13.81
C ARG A 204 8.45 -17.43 14.94
N SER A 205 9.53 -16.68 14.69
CA SER A 205 10.02 -15.66 15.64
C SER A 205 8.98 -14.56 15.87
N LEU A 206 8.28 -14.12 14.83
CA LEU A 206 7.20 -13.14 14.95
C LEU A 206 6.05 -13.67 15.83
N VAL A 207 5.62 -14.91 15.63
CA VAL A 207 4.60 -15.55 16.48
C VAL A 207 5.05 -15.62 17.94
N ALA A 208 6.31 -15.99 18.20
CA ALA A 208 6.86 -16.03 19.55
C ALA A 208 6.88 -14.64 20.20
N ASP A 209 7.33 -13.61 19.48
CA ASP A 209 7.35 -12.22 19.92
C ASP A 209 5.95 -11.68 20.23
N LEU A 210 4.95 -12.03 19.41
CA LEU A 210 3.56 -11.61 19.63
C LEU A 210 3.01 -12.23 20.91
N LYS A 211 3.24 -13.54 21.12
CA LYS A 211 2.83 -14.23 22.35
C LYS A 211 3.51 -13.63 23.59
N ALA A 212 4.80 -13.35 23.52
CA ALA A 212 5.55 -12.68 24.59
C ALA A 212 4.98 -11.29 24.92
N GLN A 213 4.41 -10.61 23.92
CA GLN A 213 3.73 -9.33 24.07
C GLN A 213 2.23 -9.47 24.38
N GLY A 214 1.77 -10.64 24.82
CA GLY A 214 0.41 -10.86 25.32
C GLY A 214 -0.66 -11.01 24.24
N TRP A 215 -0.29 -11.28 22.99
CA TRP A 215 -1.24 -11.72 21.97
C TRP A 215 -1.70 -13.15 22.25
N ARG A 216 -2.98 -13.43 22.01
CA ARG A 216 -3.60 -14.74 22.29
C ARG A 216 -4.09 -15.38 21.01
N GLU A 217 -3.96 -16.70 20.92
CA GLU A 217 -4.59 -17.46 19.84
C GLU A 217 -6.12 -17.45 20.03
N VAL A 218 -6.86 -17.28 18.93
CA VAL A 218 -8.32 -17.26 18.91
C VAL A 218 -8.86 -18.24 17.87
N SER A 219 -10.04 -18.80 18.14
CA SER A 219 -10.76 -19.60 17.16
C SER A 219 -11.49 -18.68 16.17
N VAL A 220 -11.47 -19.04 14.90
CA VAL A 220 -12.14 -18.33 13.79
C VAL A 220 -12.87 -19.35 12.92
N PRO A 221 -13.97 -18.98 12.27
CA PRO A 221 -14.58 -17.64 12.19
C PRO A 221 -15.36 -17.20 13.45
N PRO A 222 -15.64 -15.88 13.62
CA PRO A 222 -15.28 -14.79 12.72
C PRO A 222 -13.88 -14.23 13.00
N PHE A 223 -13.20 -13.81 11.93
CA PHE A 223 -12.03 -12.95 12.05
C PHE A 223 -12.42 -11.57 12.63
N LYS A 224 -11.44 -10.85 13.17
CA LYS A 224 -11.54 -9.41 13.47
C LYS A 224 -10.40 -8.67 12.78
N GLU A 225 -10.64 -7.41 12.46
CA GLU A 225 -9.60 -6.55 11.92
C GLU A 225 -8.45 -6.38 12.92
N GLY A 226 -7.21 -6.40 12.41
CA GLY A 226 -6.00 -6.38 13.21
C GLY A 226 -5.53 -7.75 13.70
N ASP A 227 -6.29 -8.83 13.47
CA ASP A 227 -5.82 -10.18 13.76
C ASP A 227 -4.57 -10.50 12.92
N VAL A 228 -3.55 -11.10 13.54
CA VAL A 228 -2.40 -11.66 12.83
C VAL A 228 -2.72 -13.10 12.47
N ILE A 229 -2.63 -13.44 11.18
CA ILE A 229 -3.00 -14.74 10.65
C ILE A 229 -1.77 -15.42 10.04
N THR A 230 -1.60 -16.73 10.28
CA THR A 230 -0.51 -17.54 9.70
C THR A 230 -1.04 -18.69 8.86
N TRP A 231 -0.24 -19.15 7.89
CA TRP A 231 -0.62 -20.23 6.96
C TRP A 231 0.46 -21.28 6.77
N LYS A 232 0.02 -22.42 6.22
CA LYS A 232 0.86 -23.47 5.63
C LYS A 232 1.00 -23.26 4.13
N THR A 233 2.19 -22.95 3.64
CA THR A 233 2.44 -22.57 2.24
C THR A 233 3.52 -23.38 1.56
N TYR A 234 4.54 -23.83 2.28
CA TYR A 234 5.62 -24.67 1.78
C TYR A 234 6.07 -25.69 2.83
N ASP A 235 6.74 -26.73 2.37
CA ASP A 235 7.40 -27.74 3.20
C ASP A 235 8.89 -27.37 3.30
N TYR A 236 9.35 -27.05 4.50
CA TYR A 236 10.76 -26.80 4.78
C TYR A 236 11.46 -27.96 5.49
N THR A 237 10.70 -28.96 5.96
CA THR A 237 11.24 -30.15 6.60
C THR A 237 11.60 -31.24 5.59
N GLY A 238 10.98 -31.21 4.42
CA GLY A 238 11.15 -32.18 3.34
C GLY A 238 10.36 -33.47 3.56
N ASP A 239 9.35 -33.47 4.45
CA ASP A 239 8.52 -34.63 4.75
C ASP A 239 7.33 -34.83 3.79
N GLY A 240 7.17 -33.93 2.80
CA GLY A 240 6.09 -33.92 1.83
C GLY A 240 4.83 -33.22 2.32
N VAL A 241 4.82 -32.67 3.54
CA VAL A 241 3.69 -31.98 4.16
C VAL A 241 4.04 -30.51 4.35
N LYS A 242 3.14 -29.61 3.91
CA LYS A 242 3.33 -28.17 4.16
C LYS A 242 3.32 -27.89 5.66
N ASP A 243 4.31 -27.16 6.09
CA ASP A 243 4.52 -26.88 7.50
C ASP A 243 3.66 -25.72 8.02
N PRO A 244 3.38 -25.68 9.34
CA PRO A 244 2.78 -24.52 10.01
C PRO A 244 3.67 -23.26 9.96
N ASP A 245 3.02 -22.11 10.03
CA ASP A 245 3.68 -20.81 10.27
C ASP A 245 4.75 -20.46 9.22
N THR A 246 4.49 -20.77 7.95
CA THR A 246 5.39 -20.50 6.83
C THR A 246 5.04 -19.23 6.05
N HIS A 247 3.86 -18.66 6.31
CA HIS A 247 3.45 -17.34 5.82
C HIS A 247 2.63 -16.59 6.86
N VAL A 248 2.58 -15.26 6.77
CA VAL A 248 1.90 -14.39 7.73
C VAL A 248 1.28 -13.17 7.07
N GLY A 249 0.21 -12.67 7.67
CA GLY A 249 -0.51 -11.48 7.25
C GLY A 249 -1.34 -10.88 8.38
N ILE A 250 -2.03 -9.79 8.07
CA ILE A 250 -2.89 -9.05 9.01
C ILE A 250 -4.28 -8.95 8.40
N ILE A 251 -5.29 -9.32 9.19
CA ILE A 251 -6.69 -9.22 8.76
C ILE A 251 -7.13 -7.76 8.69
N VAL A 252 -7.79 -7.41 7.60
CA VAL A 252 -8.45 -6.13 7.35
C VAL A 252 -9.82 -6.40 6.71
N LYS A 253 -10.71 -5.40 6.63
CA LYS A 253 -11.97 -5.50 5.88
C LYS A 253 -11.94 -4.73 4.58
N GLU A 254 -12.38 -5.34 3.49
CA GLU A 254 -12.71 -4.66 2.24
C GLU A 254 -14.23 -4.71 2.05
N GLY A 255 -14.90 -3.58 2.27
CA GLY A 255 -16.35 -3.54 2.44
C GLY A 255 -16.79 -4.46 3.59
N ASN A 256 -17.65 -5.43 3.27
CA ASN A 256 -18.18 -6.40 4.23
C ASN A 256 -17.39 -7.71 4.31
N THR A 257 -16.26 -7.84 3.61
CA THR A 257 -15.48 -9.09 3.54
C THR A 257 -14.14 -8.95 4.25
N TYR A 258 -13.75 -10.00 4.98
CA TYR A 258 -12.40 -10.07 5.57
C TYR A 258 -11.37 -10.45 4.51
N MET A 259 -10.32 -9.65 4.44
CA MET A 259 -9.14 -9.84 3.61
C MET A 259 -7.90 -9.93 4.49
N ALA A 260 -6.81 -10.46 3.95
CA ALA A 260 -5.52 -10.49 4.62
C ALA A 260 -4.48 -9.67 3.85
N MET A 261 -3.97 -8.61 4.48
CA MET A 261 -2.77 -7.92 4.02
C MET A 261 -1.56 -8.82 4.24
N ASN A 262 -0.87 -9.18 3.17
CA ASN A 262 0.29 -10.07 3.20
C ASN A 262 1.27 -9.74 2.07
N ASN A 263 2.52 -10.20 2.17
CA ASN A 263 3.47 -10.10 1.07
C ASN A 263 3.23 -11.18 0.02
N SER A 264 3.09 -10.80 -1.24
CA SER A 264 3.13 -11.78 -2.34
C SER A 264 4.58 -11.99 -2.80
N SER A 265 5.13 -13.19 -2.62
CA SER A 265 6.48 -13.52 -3.13
C SER A 265 6.58 -13.37 -4.65
N ARG A 266 5.48 -13.65 -5.39
CA ARG A 266 5.42 -13.50 -6.85
C ARG A 266 5.47 -12.05 -7.29
N LEU A 267 4.74 -11.17 -6.61
CA LEU A 267 4.71 -9.73 -6.93
C LEU A 267 5.81 -8.95 -6.20
N ARG A 268 6.46 -9.57 -5.21
CA ARG A 268 7.46 -8.97 -4.32
C ARG A 268 6.95 -7.67 -3.69
N MET A 269 5.68 -7.67 -3.27
CA MET A 269 5.02 -6.52 -2.65
C MET A 269 3.83 -6.95 -1.79
N PRO A 270 3.44 -6.15 -0.78
CA PRO A 270 2.22 -6.36 -0.01
C PRO A 270 0.97 -6.16 -0.85
N ARG A 271 -0.04 -7.00 -0.62
CA ARG A 271 -1.35 -6.94 -1.28
C ARG A 271 -2.44 -7.47 -0.35
N LEU A 272 -3.69 -7.30 -0.76
CA LEU A 272 -4.83 -8.00 -0.16
C LEU A 272 -5.06 -9.35 -0.83
N SER A 273 -5.51 -10.33 -0.06
CA SER A 273 -5.94 -11.63 -0.56
C SER A 273 -7.03 -12.19 0.33
N PRO A 274 -8.01 -12.95 -0.20
CA PRO A 274 -8.93 -13.69 0.64
C PRO A 274 -8.16 -14.59 1.61
N PRO A 275 -8.49 -14.63 2.92
CA PRO A 275 -7.69 -15.34 3.93
C PRO A 275 -7.47 -16.82 3.60
N TYR A 276 -8.46 -17.49 3.03
CA TYR A 276 -8.38 -18.91 2.67
C TYR A 276 -7.78 -19.19 1.29
N SER A 277 -7.48 -18.17 0.47
CA SER A 277 -6.90 -18.39 -0.87
C SER A 277 -5.38 -18.60 -0.86
N ILE A 278 -4.71 -18.34 0.28
CA ILE A 278 -3.25 -18.41 0.40
C ILE A 278 -2.80 -19.83 0.73
N GLY A 279 -3.56 -20.50 1.58
CA GLY A 279 -3.29 -21.86 2.05
C GLY A 279 -4.13 -22.17 3.30
N PRO A 280 -3.96 -23.36 3.89
CA PRO A 280 -4.57 -23.69 5.18
C PRO A 280 -4.09 -22.73 6.28
N VAL A 281 -5.05 -22.14 6.99
CA VAL A 281 -4.77 -21.28 8.16
C VAL A 281 -4.18 -22.15 9.27
N THR A 282 -3.10 -21.67 9.88
CA THR A 282 -2.44 -22.35 11.00
C THR A 282 -2.85 -21.74 12.33
N ARG A 283 -2.78 -20.41 12.45
CA ARG A 283 -3.13 -19.69 13.68
C ARG A 283 -3.78 -18.36 13.35
N VAL A 284 -4.56 -17.87 14.30
CA VAL A 284 -5.01 -16.47 14.36
C VAL A 284 -4.69 -15.95 15.74
N LEU A 285 -3.90 -14.88 15.80
CA LEU A 285 -3.48 -14.20 17.01
C LEU A 285 -4.22 -12.86 17.11
N ARG A 286 -4.80 -12.58 18.27
CA ARG A 286 -5.50 -11.33 18.57
C ARG A 286 -4.90 -10.69 19.80
N LYS A 287 -4.68 -9.38 19.74
CA LYS A 287 -4.36 -8.57 20.91
C LYS A 287 -5.65 -8.31 21.71
N PRO A 288 -5.73 -8.71 22.99
CA PRO A 288 -6.88 -8.43 23.85
C PRO A 288 -7.16 -6.93 23.99
#